data_AF-A0A174NQQ1-F1
#
_entry.id   AF-A0A174NQQ1-F1
#
_cell.length_a   1.000
_cell.length_b   1.000
_cell.length_c   1.000
_cell.angle_alpha   90.00
_cell.angle_beta   90.00
_cell.angle_gamma   90.00
#
_symmetry.space_group_name_H-M   'P 1'
#
loop_
_entity.id
_entity.type
_entity.pdbx_description
1 polymer ?
#
loop_
_entity_poly.entity_id
_entity_poly.type
_entity_poly.pdbx_seq_one_letter_code
_entity_poly.pdbx_strand_id
1 'polypeptide(L)'
;MNACYTVLGALLPIPVAILLGVETTAMNAGLMGYNGVLCAIALGDKTWKGGAYAIFSVLLSVMFQLWGMNAGITTLTAPFVLSVWVTLGLQKGMRAVTRI
;
A
#
# COMPACT_ATOMS: atom_id res chain seq x y z
N MET A 1 0.88 17.02 -5.58
CA MET A 1 0.30 16.08 -4.58
C MET A 1 0.57 14.64 -4.95
N ASN A 2 0.14 14.17 -6.12
CA ASN A 2 0.35 12.78 -6.55
C ASN A 2 1.85 12.40 -6.62
N ALA A 3 2.73 13.33 -7.00
CA ALA A 3 4.18 13.11 -6.96
C ALA A 3 4.71 12.79 -5.55
N CYS A 4 4.27 13.51 -4.51
CA CYS A 4 4.66 13.23 -3.12
C CYS A 4 4.17 11.84 -2.68
N TYR A 5 2.93 11.49 -3.03
CA TYR A 5 2.39 10.16 -2.74
C TYR A 5 3.07 9.04 -3.53
N THR A 6 3.54 9.33 -4.75
CA THR A 6 4.36 8.40 -5.54
C THR A 6 5.65 8.10 -4.80
N VAL A 7 6.37 9.15 -4.36
CA VAL A 7 7.61 8.99 -3.59
C VAL A 7 7.34 8.26 -2.28
N LEU A 8 6.29 8.63 -1.54
CA LEU A 8 5.91 7.96 -0.30
C LEU A 8 5.58 6.48 -0.53
N GLY A 9 4.75 6.16 -1.52
CA GLY A 9 4.36 4.78 -1.83
C GLY A 9 5.52 3.92 -2.32
N ALA A 10 6.54 4.52 -2.94
CA ALA A 10 7.76 3.83 -3.34
C ALA A 10 8.74 3.61 -2.16
N LEU A 11 8.89 4.60 -1.29
CA LEU A 11 9.90 4.57 -0.21
C LEU A 11 9.39 3.89 1.06
N LEU A 12 8.11 4.01 1.39
CA LEU A 12 7.53 3.45 2.62
C LEU A 12 7.66 1.92 2.71
N PRO A 13 7.53 1.14 1.62
CA PRO A 13 7.79 -0.30 1.63
C PRO A 13 9.24 -0.71 1.91
N ILE A 14 10.22 0.16 1.63
CA ILE A 14 11.64 -0.20 1.66
C ILE A 14 12.11 -0.59 3.08
N PRO A 15 11.87 0.21 4.15
CA PRO A 15 12.22 -0.21 5.50
C PRO A 15 11.59 -1.54 5.91
N VAL A 16 10.33 -1.79 5.52
CA VAL A 16 9.63 -3.05 5.83
C VAL A 16 10.29 -4.22 5.11
N ALA A 17 10.65 -4.05 3.85
CA ALA A 17 11.34 -5.05 3.06
C ALA A 17 12.73 -5.39 3.62
N ILE A 18 13.49 -4.37 4.06
CA ILE A 18 14.80 -4.55 4.71
C ILE A 18 14.65 -5.31 6.03
N LEU A 19 13.71 -4.92 6.88
CA LEU A 19 13.49 -5.57 8.18
C LEU A 19 13.08 -7.04 8.06
N LEU A 20 12.40 -7.40 6.98
CA LEU A 20 11.93 -8.76 6.71
C LEU A 20 12.90 -9.57 5.82
N GLY A 21 14.05 -9.00 5.45
CA GLY A 21 15.08 -9.71 4.67
C GLY A 21 14.64 -10.05 3.25
N VAL A 22 13.85 -9.20 2.60
CA VAL A 22 13.44 -9.40 1.20
C VAL A 22 14.66 -9.35 0.28
N GLU A 23 14.69 -10.28 -0.68
CA GLU A 23 15.76 -10.38 -1.69
C GLU A 23 16.04 -9.05 -2.39
N THR A 24 17.33 -8.70 -2.46
CA THR A 24 17.78 -7.43 -3.07
C THR A 24 17.38 -7.31 -4.54
N THR A 25 17.37 -8.43 -5.27
CA THR A 25 16.90 -8.49 -6.67
C THR A 25 15.43 -8.08 -6.78
N ALA A 26 14.59 -8.52 -5.85
CA ALA A 26 13.17 -8.16 -5.82
C ALA A 26 12.96 -6.69 -5.45
N MET A 27 13.76 -6.17 -4.50
CA MET A 27 13.74 -4.75 -4.14
C MET A 27 14.20 -3.86 -5.31
N ASN A 28 15.30 -4.23 -5.98
CA ASN A 28 15.86 -3.48 -7.12
C ASN A 28 14.93 -3.50 -8.34
N ALA A 29 14.17 -4.58 -8.53
CA ALA A 29 13.11 -4.67 -9.53
C ALA A 29 11.86 -3.84 -9.16
N GLY A 30 11.83 -3.23 -7.96
CA GLY A 30 10.72 -2.40 -7.49
C GLY A 30 9.49 -3.18 -7.03
N LEU A 31 9.59 -4.51 -6.84
CA LEU A 31 8.44 -5.38 -6.54
C LEU A 31 7.72 -5.03 -5.23
N MET A 32 8.45 -4.48 -4.26
CA MET A 32 7.89 -4.03 -2.99
C MET A 32 7.24 -2.65 -3.08
N GLY A 33 7.61 -1.85 -4.07
CA GLY A 33 7.24 -0.43 -4.17
C GLY A 33 6.03 -0.13 -5.05
N TYR A 34 5.89 -0.81 -6.21
CA TYR A 34 4.89 -0.39 -7.21
C TYR A 34 3.44 -0.48 -6.73
N ASN A 35 3.09 -1.53 -5.98
CA ASN A 35 1.76 -1.65 -5.37
C ASN A 35 1.52 -0.58 -4.31
N GLY A 36 2.55 -0.22 -3.54
CA GLY A 36 2.52 0.90 -2.60
C GLY A 36 2.28 2.25 -3.30
N VAL A 37 2.96 2.50 -4.42
CA VAL A 37 2.74 3.70 -5.26
C VAL A 37 1.28 3.81 -5.69
N LEU A 38 0.70 2.73 -6.21
CA LEU A 38 -0.70 2.70 -6.64
C LEU A 38 -1.66 2.97 -5.48
N CYS A 39 -1.45 2.34 -4.31
CA CYS A 39 -2.23 2.59 -3.11
C CYS A 39 -2.18 4.06 -2.68
N ALA A 40 -0.96 4.63 -2.65
CA ALA A 40 -0.74 5.99 -2.19
C ALA A 40 -1.39 7.03 -3.12
N ILE A 41 -1.33 6.83 -4.44
CA ILE A 41 -1.99 7.72 -5.41
C ILE A 41 -3.52 7.55 -5.37
N ALA A 42 -4.02 6.33 -5.19
CA ALA A 42 -5.46 6.07 -5.19
C ALA A 42 -6.19 6.66 -3.98
N LEU A 43 -5.54 6.70 -2.81
CA LEU A 43 -6.15 7.11 -1.54
C LEU A 43 -5.62 8.44 -0.99
N GLY A 44 -4.47 8.91 -1.47
CA GLY A 44 -3.84 10.13 -1.01
C GLY A 44 -4.59 11.38 -1.46
N ASP A 45 -4.90 12.27 -0.52
CA ASP A 45 -5.49 13.58 -0.80
C ASP A 45 -4.79 14.69 0.02
N LYS A 46 -5.35 15.91 0.00
CA LYS A 46 -4.76 17.07 0.73
C LYS A 46 -5.02 17.04 2.23
N THR A 47 -5.73 16.04 2.72
CA THR A 47 -6.16 15.94 4.12
C THR A 47 -5.27 14.98 4.88
N TRP A 48 -5.13 15.23 6.19
CA TRP A 48 -4.44 14.30 7.10
C TRP A 48 -5.07 12.91 7.10
N LYS A 49 -6.39 12.83 6.96
CA LYS A 49 -7.12 11.56 6.90
C LYS A 49 -6.76 10.77 5.65
N GLY A 50 -6.76 11.39 4.48
CA GLY A 50 -6.35 10.74 3.23
C GLY A 50 -4.90 10.27 3.26
N GLY A 51 -3.99 11.09 3.81
CA GLY A 51 -2.60 10.69 4.04
C GLY A 51 -2.48 9.44 4.94
N ALA A 52 -3.23 9.40 6.04
CA ALA A 52 -3.25 8.23 6.93
C ALA A 52 -3.80 6.97 6.23
N TYR A 53 -4.86 7.09 5.42
CA TYR A 53 -5.39 5.96 4.65
C TYR A 53 -4.43 5.47 3.56
N ALA A 54 -3.73 6.39 2.90
CA ALA A 54 -2.70 6.05 1.93
C ALA A 54 -1.59 5.22 2.58
N ILE A 55 -1.03 5.69 3.71
CA ILE A 55 0.01 4.97 4.47
C ILE A 55 -0.51 3.59 4.89
N PHE A 56 -1.71 3.52 5.48
CA PHE A 56 -2.31 2.26 5.90
C PHE A 56 -2.45 1.28 4.74
N SER A 57 -2.97 1.74 3.59
CA SER A 57 -3.17 0.90 2.41
C SER A 57 -1.84 0.43 1.81
N VAL A 58 -0.81 1.29 1.78
CA VAL A 58 0.54 0.91 1.32
C VAL A 58 1.07 -0.25 2.16
N LEU A 59 1.03 -0.13 3.49
CA LEU A 59 1.52 -1.17 4.40
C LEU A 59 0.74 -2.48 4.26
N LEU A 60 -0.58 -2.38 4.08
CA LEU A 60 -1.42 -3.54 3.81
C LEU A 60 -1.05 -4.20 2.47
N SER A 61 -0.70 -3.41 1.45
CA SER A 61 -0.30 -3.96 0.14
C SER A 61 1.04 -4.68 0.24
N VAL A 62 1.96 -4.17 1.07
CA VAL A 62 3.24 -4.83 1.36
C VAL A 62 3.01 -6.19 2.01
N MET A 63 2.07 -6.28 2.97
CA MET A 63 1.72 -7.56 3.60
C MET A 63 1.20 -8.57 2.57
N PHE A 64 0.26 -8.17 1.71
CA PHE A 64 -0.25 -9.05 0.65
C PHE A 64 0.81 -9.41 -0.41
N GLN A 65 1.68 -8.46 -0.77
CA GLN A 65 2.79 -8.67 -1.69
C GLN A 65 3.75 -9.73 -1.16
N LEU A 66 4.17 -9.62 0.10
CA LEU A 66 5.04 -10.58 0.76
C LEU A 66 4.39 -11.96 0.84
N TRP A 67 3.11 -12.01 1.20
CA TRP A 67 2.39 -13.28 1.29
C TRP A 67 2.31 -13.98 -0.08
N GLY A 68 1.99 -13.24 -1.13
CA GLY A 68 1.94 -13.81 -2.48
C GLY A 68 3.31 -14.23 -3.01
N MET A 69 4.37 -13.45 -2.75
CA MET A 69 5.74 -13.82 -3.10
C MET A 69 6.19 -15.09 -2.37
N ASN A 70 5.91 -15.20 -1.07
CA ASN A 70 6.25 -16.39 -0.28
C ASN A 70 5.44 -17.63 -0.70
N ALA A 71 4.25 -17.44 -1.27
CA ALA A 71 3.44 -18.50 -1.86
C ALA A 71 3.87 -18.88 -3.29
N GLY A 72 4.91 -18.24 -3.86
CA GLY A 72 5.36 -18.49 -5.23
C GLY A 72 4.44 -17.94 -6.32
N ILE A 73 3.55 -17.00 -5.97
CA ILE A 73 2.55 -16.43 -6.88
C ILE A 73 3.08 -15.12 -7.49
N THR A 74 2.85 -14.91 -8.78
CA THR A 74 3.02 -13.59 -9.40
C THR A 74 1.86 -12.70 -8.98
N THR A 75 2.11 -11.78 -8.05
CA THR A 75 1.06 -11.00 -7.38
C THR A 75 0.39 -9.97 -8.28
N LEU A 76 1.09 -9.49 -9.32
CA LEU A 76 0.65 -8.36 -10.16
C LEU A 76 0.12 -7.23 -9.25
N THR A 77 -0.96 -6.56 -9.66
CA THR A 77 -1.57 -5.49 -8.88
C THR A 77 -2.61 -5.96 -7.86
N ALA A 78 -2.71 -7.26 -7.57
CA ALA A 78 -3.70 -7.78 -6.61
C ALA A 78 -3.50 -7.21 -5.19
N PRO A 79 -2.26 -7.08 -4.66
CA PRO A 79 -2.03 -6.43 -3.37
C PRO A 79 -2.60 -5.00 -3.32
N PHE A 80 -2.39 -4.20 -4.36
CA PHE A 80 -2.96 -2.86 -4.47
C PHE A 80 -4.49 -2.88 -4.42
N VAL A 81 -5.13 -3.70 -5.27
CA VAL A 81 -6.61 -3.74 -5.37
C VAL A 81 -7.23 -4.12 -4.03
N LEU A 82 -6.73 -5.19 -3.41
CA LEU A 82 -7.25 -5.67 -2.13
C LEU A 82 -7.06 -4.64 -1.02
N SER A 83 -5.87 -4.03 -0.93
CA SER A 83 -5.60 -3.03 0.10
C SER A 83 -6.44 -1.76 -0.04
N VAL A 84 -6.70 -1.32 -1.26
CA VAL A 84 -7.58 -0.17 -1.50
C VAL A 84 -9.03 -0.52 -1.16
N TRP A 85 -9.52 -1.69 -1.57
CA TRP A 85 -10.89 -2.11 -1.24
C TRP A 85 -11.13 -2.21 0.26
N VAL A 86 -10.21 -2.82 1.00
CA VAL A 86 -10.28 -2.89 2.47
C VAL A 86 -10.30 -1.47 3.06
N THR A 87 -9.40 -0.60 2.60
CA THR A 87 -9.31 0.77 3.15
C THR A 87 -10.56 1.60 2.85
N LEU A 88 -11.12 1.51 1.65
CA LEU A 88 -12.37 2.18 1.27
C LEU A 88 -13.56 1.62 2.06
N GLY A 89 -13.60 0.29 2.27
CA GLY A 89 -14.59 -0.36 3.12
C GLY A 89 -14.57 0.18 4.54
N LEU A 90 -13.37 0.30 5.14
CA LEU A 90 -13.18 0.90 6.45
C LEU A 90 -13.62 2.37 6.49
N GLN A 91 -13.25 3.17 5.50
CA GLN A 91 -13.70 4.57 5.40
C GLN A 91 -15.23 4.67 5.38
N LYS A 92 -15.88 3.85 4.56
CA LYS A 92 -17.34 3.83 4.43
C LYS A 92 -18.00 3.41 5.75
N GLY A 93 -17.49 2.37 6.40
CA GLY A 93 -17.96 1.90 7.70
C GLY A 93 -17.85 2.97 8.79
N MET A 94 -16.68 3.61 8.93
CA MET A 94 -16.49 4.66 9.93
C MET A 94 -17.41 5.86 9.69
N ARG A 95 -17.58 6.30 8.43
CA ARG A 95 -18.51 7.38 8.09
C ARG A 95 -19.96 7.04 8.42
N ALA A 96 -20.36 5.77 8.30
CA ALA A 96 -21.70 5.33 8.69
C ALA A 96 -21.91 5.44 10.20
N VAL A 97 -20.88 5.08 10.99
CA VAL A 97 -20.92 5.16 12.46
C VAL A 97 -20.92 6.61 12.96
N THR A 98 -20.19 7.52 12.30
CA THR A 98 -20.13 8.94 12.73
C THR A 98 -21.29 9.81 12.22
N ARG A 99 -22.20 9.26 11.41
CA ARG A 99 -23.39 9.96 10.89
C ARG A 99 -24.67 9.69 11.69
N ILE A 100 -24.53 9.08 12.87
CA ILE A 100 -25.56 8.98 13.93
C ILE A 100 -25.17 10.02 14.99
#